data_AF-A0A0Q7QLJ3-F1
#
_entry.id   AF-A0A0Q7QLJ3-F1
#
_cell.length_a   1.000
_cell.length_b   1.000
_cell.length_c   1.000
_cell.angle_alpha   90.00
_cell.angle_beta   90.00
_cell.angle_gamma   90.00
#
_symmetry.space_group_name_H-M   'P 1'
#
loop_
_entity.id
_entity.type
_entity.pdbx_description
1 polymer ?
#
loop_
_entity_poly.entity_id
_entity_poly.type
_entity_poly.pdbx_seq_one_letter_code
_entity_poly.pdbx_strand_id
1 'polypeptide(L)'
;MSTPRAQLNAEETAAIDRVRRRVAAVGFFMVAVHGVIGLIGVAHVVEGQGRSDDAVVLLVMSAFVAQVMVAVMRLILAHRPVAPLWVLIALLPTVAGWFWVF
;
A
#
# COMPACT_ATOMS: atom_id res chain seq x y z
N MET A 1 -11.75 -44.55 11.43
CA MET A 1 -10.53 -43.92 11.99
C MET A 1 -9.56 -43.60 10.85
N SER A 2 -9.89 -42.62 10.02
CA SER A 2 -9.19 -42.24 8.76
C SER A 2 -8.84 -40.74 8.70
N THR A 3 -8.87 -40.07 9.85
CA THR A 3 -8.74 -38.63 10.08
C THR A 3 -7.37 -37.96 9.80
N PRO A 4 -6.20 -38.64 9.88
CA PRO A 4 -4.91 -37.94 9.82
C PRO A 4 -4.59 -37.28 8.47
N ARG A 5 -4.90 -37.94 7.34
CA ARG A 5 -4.60 -37.43 5.99
C ARG A 5 -5.43 -36.22 5.60
N ALA A 6 -6.72 -36.21 6.00
CA ALA A 6 -7.62 -35.10 5.70
C ALA A 6 -7.22 -33.82 6.47
N GLN A 7 -6.73 -33.97 7.71
CA GLN A 7 -6.21 -32.84 8.50
C GLN A 7 -4.89 -32.30 7.93
N LEU A 8 -3.96 -33.19 7.56
CA LEU A 8 -2.70 -32.81 6.89
C LEU A 8 -2.95 -32.00 5.61
N ASN A 9 -3.87 -32.44 4.76
CA ASN A 9 -4.23 -31.72 3.52
C ASN A 9 -4.83 -30.32 3.81
N ALA A 10 -5.63 -30.18 4.87
CA ALA A 10 -6.21 -28.89 5.25
C ALA A 10 -5.15 -27.91 5.78
N GLU A 11 -4.20 -28.41 6.59
CA GLU A 11 -3.09 -27.61 7.11
C GLU A 11 -2.13 -27.15 6.00
N GLU A 12 -1.80 -28.05 5.07
CA GLU A 12 -0.99 -27.73 3.89
C GLU A 12 -1.66 -26.68 3.00
N THR A 13 -2.95 -26.84 2.72
CA THR A 13 -3.72 -25.87 1.93
C THR A 13 -3.75 -24.50 2.60
N ALA A 14 -3.95 -24.45 3.92
CA ALA A 14 -3.92 -23.20 4.68
C ALA A 14 -2.52 -22.55 4.68
N ALA A 15 -1.44 -23.35 4.69
CA ALA A 15 -0.09 -22.85 4.58
C ALA A 15 0.17 -22.23 3.19
N ILE A 16 -0.24 -22.90 2.12
CA ILE A 16 -0.13 -22.41 0.74
C ILE A 16 -0.90 -21.10 0.56
N ASP A 17 -2.14 -21.03 1.06
CA ASP A 17 -2.96 -19.82 0.97
C ASP A 17 -2.33 -18.62 1.71
N ARG A 18 -1.70 -18.86 2.87
CA ARG A 18 -0.95 -17.82 3.58
C ARG A 18 0.20 -17.28 2.75
N VAL A 19 0.97 -18.15 2.11
CA VAL A 19 2.09 -17.73 1.24
C VAL A 19 1.56 -16.97 0.03
N ARG A 20 0.53 -17.50 -0.65
CA ARG A 20 -0.11 -16.87 -1.81
C ARG A 20 -0.58 -15.45 -1.51
N ARG A 21 -1.26 -15.24 -0.37
CA ARG A 21 -1.71 -13.92 0.08
C ARG A 21 -0.54 -12.97 0.33
N ARG A 22 0.54 -13.44 0.95
CA ARG A 22 1.73 -12.61 1.19
C ARG A 22 2.42 -12.21 -0.11
N VAL A 23 2.60 -13.14 -1.03
CA VAL A 23 3.20 -12.86 -2.35
C VAL A 23 2.35 -11.86 -3.12
N ALA A 24 1.02 -12.03 -3.13
CA ALA A 24 0.09 -11.07 -3.74
C ALA A 24 0.18 -9.69 -3.08
N ALA A 25 0.28 -9.62 -1.75
CA ALA A 25 0.41 -8.36 -1.02
C ALA A 25 1.73 -7.64 -1.34
N VAL A 26 2.83 -8.37 -1.44
CA VAL A 26 4.14 -7.82 -1.83
C VAL A 26 4.10 -7.30 -3.27
N GLY A 27 3.56 -8.08 -4.21
CA GLY A 27 3.43 -7.66 -5.60
C GLY A 27 2.56 -6.41 -5.74
N PHE A 28 1.42 -6.37 -5.06
CA PHE A 28 0.55 -5.20 -5.03
C PHE A 28 1.26 -3.98 -4.41
N PHE A 29 1.94 -4.16 -3.28
CA PHE A 29 2.68 -3.08 -2.62
C PHE A 29 3.75 -2.48 -3.55
N MET A 30 4.52 -3.33 -4.24
CA MET A 30 5.52 -2.85 -5.20
C MET A 30 4.89 -1.99 -6.28
N VAL A 31 3.75 -2.37 -6.86
CA VAL A 31 3.10 -1.54 -7.89
C VAL A 31 2.51 -0.24 -7.29
N ALA A 32 1.80 -0.35 -6.17
CA ALA A 32 1.11 0.79 -5.57
C ALA A 32 2.06 1.87 -5.04
N VAL A 33 3.21 1.49 -4.47
CA VAL A 33 4.20 2.44 -3.95
C VAL A 33 4.82 3.29 -5.07
N HIS A 34 4.98 2.73 -6.28
CA HIS A 34 5.42 3.52 -7.44
C HIS A 34 4.41 4.61 -7.80
N GLY A 35 3.10 4.37 -7.63
CA GLY A 35 2.08 5.39 -7.81
C GLY A 35 2.24 6.55 -6.83
N VAL A 36 2.49 6.25 -5.55
CA VAL A 36 2.71 7.27 -4.50
C VAL A 36 3.96 8.10 -4.81
N ILE A 37 5.10 7.44 -5.04
CA ILE A 37 6.38 8.12 -5.32
C ILE A 37 6.31 8.89 -6.65
N GLY A 38 5.68 8.31 -7.67
CA GLY A 38 5.51 8.94 -8.97
C GLY A 38 4.71 10.24 -8.88
N LEU A 39 3.62 10.27 -8.12
CA LEU A 39 2.84 11.49 -7.89
C LEU A 39 3.65 12.59 -7.20
N ILE A 40 4.47 12.23 -6.21
CA ILE A 40 5.38 13.17 -5.52
C ILE A 40 6.42 13.73 -6.49
N GLY A 41 7.04 12.86 -7.32
CA GLY A 41 8.00 13.28 -8.32
C GLY A 41 7.40 14.24 -9.35
N VAL A 42 6.18 13.97 -9.82
CA VAL A 42 5.47 14.89 -10.73
C VAL A 42 5.12 16.20 -10.03
N ALA A 43 4.71 16.16 -8.75
CA ALA A 43 4.44 17.36 -7.97
C ALA A 43 5.65 18.29 -7.91
N HIS A 44 6.85 17.73 -7.66
CA HIS A 44 8.09 18.50 -7.66
C HIS A 44 8.38 19.16 -9.02
N VAL A 45 8.20 18.42 -10.12
CA VAL A 45 8.41 18.96 -11.47
C VAL A 45 7.42 20.09 -11.79
N VAL A 46 6.17 19.95 -11.38
CA VAL A 46 5.10 20.91 -11.67
C VAL A 46 5.23 22.15 -10.79
N GLU A 47 5.66 22.01 -9.53
CA GLU A 47 6.02 23.14 -8.67
C GLU A 47 7.11 23.99 -9.34
N GLY A 48 8.17 23.37 -9.85
CA GLY A 48 9.28 24.08 -10.52
C GLY A 48 8.87 24.81 -11.81
N GLN A 49 7.64 24.59 -12.30
CA GLN A 49 7.03 25.30 -13.41
C GLN A 49 6.14 26.48 -12.96
N GLY A 50 6.13 26.82 -11.66
CA GLY A 50 5.30 27.86 -11.07
C GLY A 50 3.83 27.44 -10.87
N ARG A 51 3.51 26.14 -10.97
CA ARG A 51 2.15 25.59 -10.84
C ARG A 51 1.93 24.97 -9.46
N SER A 52 2.11 25.77 -8.41
CA SER A 52 2.08 25.30 -7.02
C SER A 52 0.74 24.66 -6.64
N ASP A 53 -0.39 25.16 -7.15
CA ASP A 53 -1.72 24.59 -6.88
C ASP A 53 -1.82 23.14 -7.38
N ASP A 54 -1.31 22.86 -8.58
CA ASP A 54 -1.32 21.51 -9.15
C ASP A 54 -0.38 20.57 -8.37
N ALA A 55 0.76 21.08 -7.90
CA ALA A 55 1.68 20.32 -7.06
C ALA A 55 1.02 19.91 -5.73
N VAL A 56 0.27 20.82 -5.09
CA VAL A 56 -0.51 20.50 -3.88
C VAL A 56 -1.55 19.41 -4.17
N VAL A 57 -2.31 19.53 -5.28
CA VAL A 57 -3.30 18.52 -5.67
C VAL A 57 -2.66 17.15 -5.86
N LEU A 58 -1.51 17.07 -6.52
CA LEU A 58 -0.79 15.82 -6.73
C LEU A 58 -0.30 15.19 -5.41
N LEU A 59 0.19 16.01 -4.47
CA LEU A 59 0.56 15.52 -3.14
C LEU A 59 -0.65 14.99 -2.36
N VAL A 60 -1.80 15.67 -2.42
CA VAL A 60 -3.05 15.19 -1.82
C VAL A 60 -3.50 13.87 -2.45
N MET A 61 -3.40 13.75 -3.77
CA MET A 61 -3.70 12.49 -4.47
C MET A 61 -2.74 11.37 -4.04
N SER A 62 -1.46 11.67 -3.81
CA SER A 62 -0.51 10.68 -3.29
C SER A 62 -0.91 10.15 -1.91
N ALA A 63 -1.40 11.02 -1.01
CA ALA A 63 -1.91 10.61 0.30
C ALA A 63 -3.14 9.70 0.16
N PHE A 64 -4.04 10.01 -0.77
CA PHE A 64 -5.21 9.19 -1.04
C PHE A 64 -4.83 7.80 -1.56
N VAL A 65 -3.91 7.73 -2.51
CA VAL A 65 -3.39 6.45 -3.04
C VAL A 65 -2.71 5.64 -1.94
N ALA A 66 -1.97 6.27 -1.03
CA ALA A 66 -1.36 5.59 0.10
C ALA A 66 -2.41 4.95 1.04
N GLN A 67 -3.54 5.62 1.28
CA GLN A 67 -4.64 5.06 2.06
C GLN A 67 -5.31 3.86 1.36
N VAL A 68 -5.55 3.98 0.05
CA VAL A 68 -6.08 2.87 -0.77
C VAL A 68 -5.13 1.67 -0.73
N MET A 69 -3.82 1.91 -0.83
CA MET A 69 -2.81 0.87 -0.74
C MET A 69 -2.91 0.09 0.58
N VAL A 70 -3.04 0.78 1.72
CA VAL A 70 -3.21 0.13 3.04
C VAL A 70 -4.50 -0.69 3.08
N ALA A 71 -5.61 -0.16 2.56
CA ALA A 71 -6.89 -0.85 2.54
C ALA A 71 -6.82 -2.17 1.75
N VAL A 72 -6.23 -2.12 0.55
CA VAL A 72 -6.09 -3.30 -0.33
C VAL A 72 -5.12 -4.32 0.25
N MET A 73 -3.95 -3.90 0.77
CA MET A 73 -3.02 -4.82 1.43
C MET A 73 -3.69 -5.61 2.55
N ARG A 74 -4.51 -4.94 3.38
CA ARG A 74 -5.23 -5.61 4.47
C ARG A 74 -6.29 -6.59 3.98
N LEU A 75 -7.00 -6.22 2.92
CA LEU A 75 -7.95 -7.11 2.25
C LEU A 75 -7.25 -8.39 1.77
N ILE A 76 -6.07 -8.25 1.13
CA ILE A 76 -5.28 -9.40 0.66
C ILE A 76 -4.81 -10.27 1.84
N LEU A 77 -4.26 -9.64 2.89
CA LEU A 77 -3.72 -10.30 4.08
C LEU A 77 -4.80 -10.82 5.04
N ALA A 78 -6.09 -10.59 4.76
CA ALA A 78 -7.22 -10.93 5.63
C ALA A 78 -7.04 -10.43 7.08
N HIS A 79 -6.38 -9.28 7.25
CA HIS A 79 -6.19 -8.65 8.56
C HIS A 79 -7.36 -7.72 8.87
N ARG A 80 -7.66 -7.53 10.17
CA ARG A 80 -8.80 -6.68 10.60
C ARG A 80 -8.73 -5.29 9.94
N PRO A 81 -9.87 -4.76 9.47
CA PRO A 81 -9.91 -3.45 8.84
C PRO A 81 -9.56 -2.39 9.89
N VAL A 82 -8.68 -1.46 9.51
CA VAL A 82 -8.32 -0.26 10.26
C VAL A 82 -7.59 -0.49 11.60
N ALA A 83 -6.26 -0.41 11.58
CA ALA A 83 -5.51 0.02 12.76
C ALA A 83 -4.87 1.37 12.39
N PRO A 84 -5.23 2.46 13.07
CA PRO A 84 -4.89 3.83 12.66
C PRO A 84 -3.39 4.05 12.47
N LEU A 85 -2.56 3.31 13.21
CA LEU A 85 -1.10 3.35 13.09
C LEU A 85 -0.59 3.09 11.66
N TRP A 86 -1.16 2.12 10.94
CA TRP A 86 -0.68 1.78 9.60
C TRP A 86 -1.08 2.80 8.54
N VAL A 87 -2.19 3.50 8.75
CA VAL A 87 -2.60 4.60 7.88
C VAL A 87 -1.63 5.76 8.05
N LEU A 88 -1.26 6.09 9.30
CA LEU A 88 -0.26 7.12 9.59
C LEU A 88 1.11 6.78 9.00
N ILE A 89 1.57 5.53 9.13
CA ILE A 89 2.85 5.08 8.55
C ILE A 89 2.82 5.20 7.02
N ALA A 90 1.72 4.84 6.37
CA ALA A 90 1.62 4.91 4.92
C ALA A 90 1.64 6.35 4.38
N LEU A 91 1.32 7.34 5.21
CA LEU A 91 1.42 8.75 4.83
C LEU A 91 2.84 9.32 4.92
N LEU A 92 3.80 8.61 5.54
CA LEU A 92 5.19 9.08 5.67
C LEU A 92 5.83 9.51 4.35
N PRO A 93 5.71 8.77 3.23
CA PRO A 93 6.28 9.19 1.96
C PRO A 93 5.66 10.49 1.46
N THR A 94 4.34 10.68 1.62
CA THR A 94 3.66 11.91 1.22
C THR A 94 4.09 13.09 2.08
N VAL A 95 4.24 12.91 3.39
CA VAL A 95 4.74 13.95 4.29
C VAL A 95 6.18 14.33 3.94
N ALA A 96 7.05 13.33 3.69
CA ALA A 96 8.42 13.58 3.24
C ALA A 96 8.44 14.30 1.87
N GLY A 97 7.55 13.90 0.96
CA GLY A 97 7.37 14.57 -0.33
C GLY A 97 6.94 16.02 -0.18
N TRP A 98 6.08 16.34 0.78
CA TRP A 98 5.68 17.71 1.07
C TRP A 98 6.87 18.61 1.43
N PHE A 99 7.74 18.16 2.35
CA PHE A 99 8.96 18.90 2.73
C PHE A 99 10.04 18.95 1.63
N TRP A 100 9.95 18.07 0.63
CA TRP A 100 10.87 18.10 -0.50
C TRP A 100 10.36 19.08 -1.58
N VAL A 101 9.05 19.14 -1.79
CA VAL A 101 8.45 20.05 -2.77
C VAL A 101 8.43 21.50 -2.29
N PHE A 102 8.23 21.73 -0.99
CA PHE A 102 8.08 23.06 -0.36
C PHE A 102 9.06 23.25 0.80
#